data_AF-X0ZRG1-F1
#
_entry.id   AF-X0ZRG1-F1
#
_cell.length_a   1.000
_cell.length_b   1.000
_cell.length_c   1.000
_cell.angle_alpha   90.00
_cell.angle_beta   90.00
_cell.angle_gamma   90.00
#
_symmetry.space_group_name_H-M   'P 1'
#
loop_
_entity.id
_entity.type
_entity.pdbx_description
1 polymer ?
#
loop_
_entity_poly.entity_id
_entity_poly.type
_entity_poly.pdbx_seq_one_letter_code
_entity_poly.pdbx_strand_id
1 'polypeptide(L)'
;EVMTFLRDDPRTGFEKLADLTCIDYLNFPDAEDRFGVIYNLLSHAHGHRLWVKVFVNDPDPEVPSVTSIWNGANWPEREVHDLFGIGFSGHPDLRRILLPEDFEDHPLRKDYPLHGKGEREAFDVVGRESA
;
A
#
# COMPACT_ATOMS: atom_id res chain seq x y z
N GLU A 1 -1.76 -14.83 10.98
CA GLU A 1 -2.68 -15.96 11.25
C GLU A 1 -3.85 -16.02 10.26
N VAL A 2 -4.75 -15.02 10.24
CA VAL A 2 -5.93 -15.02 9.35
C VAL A 2 -5.56 -15.19 7.87
N MET A 3 -4.58 -14.42 7.39
CA MET A 3 -4.12 -14.52 5.99
C MET A 3 -3.57 -15.91 5.63
N THR A 4 -2.84 -16.53 6.56
CA THR A 4 -2.31 -17.89 6.42
C THR A 4 -3.45 -18.91 6.36
N PHE A 5 -4.44 -18.78 7.23
CA PHE A 5 -5.65 -19.61 7.20
C PHE A 5 -6.39 -19.49 5.85
N LEU A 6 -6.59 -18.28 5.35
CA LEU A 6 -7.28 -18.05 4.07
C LEU A 6 -6.55 -18.70 2.89
N ARG A 7 -5.22 -18.71 2.90
CA ARG A 7 -4.41 -19.39 1.88
C ARG A 7 -4.45 -20.92 2.03
N ASP A 8 -4.24 -21.42 3.26
CA ASP A 8 -3.92 -22.83 3.50
C ASP A 8 -5.15 -23.72 3.74
N ASP A 9 -6.30 -23.17 4.16
CA ASP A 9 -7.51 -23.96 4.37
C ASP A 9 -8.10 -24.46 3.03
N PRO A 10 -8.27 -25.77 2.81
CA PRO A 10 -8.78 -26.33 1.56
C PRO A 10 -10.17 -25.82 1.16
N ARG A 11 -10.97 -25.31 2.11
CA ARG A 11 -12.31 -24.76 1.87
C ARG A 11 -12.26 -23.32 1.35
N THR A 12 -11.18 -22.59 1.60
CA THR A 12 -11.01 -21.21 1.13
C THR A 12 -10.04 -21.11 -0.03
N GLY A 13 -8.85 -21.72 0.09
CA GLY A 13 -7.85 -21.83 -0.97
C GLY A 13 -7.58 -20.52 -1.71
N PHE A 14 -7.24 -19.44 -1.01
CA PHE A 14 -6.92 -18.16 -1.67
C PHE A 14 -5.46 -18.15 -2.14
N GLU A 15 -5.20 -18.72 -3.32
CA GLU A 15 -3.84 -18.92 -3.81
C GLU A 15 -3.19 -17.63 -4.33
N LYS A 16 -3.99 -16.62 -4.69
CA LYS A 16 -3.51 -15.39 -5.32
C LYS A 16 -3.94 -14.14 -4.56
N LEU A 17 -2.96 -13.31 -4.19
CA LEU A 17 -3.18 -11.89 -3.92
C LEU A 17 -3.31 -11.17 -5.27
N ALA A 18 -4.51 -10.71 -5.59
CA ALA A 18 -4.81 -10.03 -6.84
C ALA A 18 -4.40 -8.55 -6.80
N ASP A 19 -4.54 -7.91 -5.65
CA ASP A 19 -4.26 -6.49 -5.46
C ASP A 19 -4.10 -6.17 -3.96
N LEU A 20 -3.32 -5.14 -3.65
CA LEU A 20 -3.18 -4.60 -2.30
C LEU A 20 -3.13 -3.08 -2.41
N THR A 21 -4.03 -2.41 -1.71
CA THR A 21 -4.15 -0.96 -1.75
C THR A 21 -4.46 -0.39 -0.38
N CYS A 22 -4.47 0.93 -0.25
CA CYS A 22 -4.85 1.63 0.96
C CYS A 22 -5.88 2.72 0.64
N ILE A 23 -6.77 2.97 1.59
CA ILE A 23 -7.73 4.07 1.53
C ILE A 23 -7.51 4.94 2.77
N ASP A 24 -7.30 6.24 2.54
CA ASP A 24 -7.31 7.26 3.60
C ASP A 24 -8.74 7.80 3.76
N TYR A 25 -9.29 7.58 4.95
CA TYR A 25 -10.64 7.88 5.41
C TYR A 25 -10.75 9.23 6.13
N LEU A 26 -9.70 10.07 6.15
CA LEU A 26 -9.68 11.35 6.87
C LEU A 26 -10.93 12.24 6.68
N ASN A 27 -11.50 12.27 5.47
CA ASN A 27 -12.68 13.08 5.13
C ASN A 27 -13.97 12.25 4.98
N PHE A 28 -13.96 10.99 5.40
CA PHE A 28 -15.09 10.09 5.25
C PHE A 28 -16.07 10.26 6.44
N PRO A 29 -17.38 10.37 6.21
CA PRO A 29 -18.35 10.49 7.30
C PRO A 29 -18.28 9.30 8.26
N ASP A 30 -18.28 9.58 9.56
CA ASP A 30 -18.30 8.59 10.65
C ASP A 30 -17.12 7.60 10.67
N ALA A 31 -15.98 7.94 10.04
CA ALA A 31 -14.78 7.11 10.12
C ALA A 31 -14.06 7.27 11.47
N GLU A 32 -13.91 6.16 12.19
CA GLU A 32 -13.13 6.09 13.43
C GLU A 32 -11.62 5.91 13.17
N ASP A 33 -11.29 5.23 12.06
CA ASP A 33 -9.91 4.95 11.66
C ASP A 33 -9.51 5.73 10.41
N ARG A 34 -8.24 6.17 10.35
CA ARG A 34 -7.70 6.95 9.22
C ARG A 34 -7.37 6.07 8.02
N PHE A 35 -6.62 4.99 8.17
CA PHE A 35 -6.16 4.20 7.04
C PHE A 35 -6.82 2.82 7.01
N GLY A 36 -7.29 2.41 5.84
CA GLY A 36 -7.74 1.04 5.59
C GLY A 36 -6.90 0.37 4.52
N VAL A 37 -6.02 -0.55 4.94
CA VAL A 37 -5.25 -1.41 4.04
C VAL A 37 -6.16 -2.55 3.57
N ILE A 38 -6.26 -2.71 2.26
CA ILE A 38 -7.18 -3.64 1.61
C ILE A 38 -6.39 -4.67 0.82
N TYR A 39 -6.65 -5.94 1.12
CA TYR A 39 -6.09 -7.09 0.43
C TYR A 39 -7.17 -7.75 -0.41
N ASN A 40 -6.91 -7.91 -1.69
CA ASN A 40 -7.83 -8.52 -2.63
C ASN A 40 -7.36 -9.94 -2.95
N LEU A 41 -8.06 -10.93 -2.41
CA LEU A 41 -7.70 -12.33 -2.52
C LEU A 41 -8.59 -13.04 -3.54
N LEU A 42 -7.98 -13.90 -4.35
CA LEU A 42 -8.65 -14.70 -5.37
C LEU A 42 -8.32 -16.18 -5.15
N SER A 43 -9.37 -17.00 -5.11
CA SER A 43 -9.27 -18.46 -5.17
C SER A 43 -9.60 -18.92 -6.57
N HIS A 44 -8.64 -19.54 -7.25
CA HIS A 44 -8.86 -20.15 -8.55
C HIS A 44 -9.57 -21.49 -8.44
N ALA A 45 -9.30 -22.26 -7.38
CA ALA A 45 -9.93 -23.56 -7.15
C ALA A 45 -11.45 -23.43 -6.93
N HIS A 46 -11.88 -22.41 -6.19
CA HIS A 46 -13.29 -22.21 -5.83
C HIS A 46 -13.98 -21.10 -6.62
N GLY A 47 -13.24 -20.29 -7.38
CA GLY A 47 -13.78 -19.13 -8.10
C GLY A 47 -14.26 -18.00 -7.18
N HIS A 48 -13.76 -17.96 -5.94
CA HIS A 48 -14.15 -16.97 -4.94
C HIS A 48 -13.22 -15.75 -4.94
N ARG A 49 -13.78 -14.58 -4.63
CA ARG A 49 -13.03 -13.35 -4.39
C ARG A 49 -13.38 -12.80 -3.02
N LEU A 50 -12.37 -12.40 -2.26
CA LEU A 50 -12.54 -11.86 -0.90
C LEU A 50 -11.70 -10.59 -0.76
N TRP A 51 -12.29 -9.57 -0.14
CA TRP A 51 -11.56 -8.39 0.31
C TRP A 51 -11.39 -8.47 1.82
N VAL A 52 -10.14 -8.43 2.26
CA VAL A 52 -9.79 -8.31 3.68
C VAL A 52 -9.33 -6.88 3.92
N LYS A 53 -9.96 -6.21 4.89
CA LYS A 53 -9.63 -4.84 5.26
C LYS A 53 -9.05 -4.81 6.66
N VAL A 54 -7.94 -4.12 6.82
CA VAL A 54 -7.26 -3.89 8.10
C VAL A 54 -7.18 -2.38 8.31
N PHE A 55 -7.58 -1.91 9.48
CA PHE A 55 -7.52 -0.50 9.82
C PHE A 55 -6.29 -0.20 10.67
N VAL A 56 -5.63 0.91 10.37
CA VAL A 56 -4.47 1.44 11.10
C VAL A 56 -4.55 2.96 11.20
N ASN A 57 -3.90 3.52 12.21
CA ASN A 57 -3.99 4.94 12.57
C ASN A 57 -2.62 5.56 12.80
N ASP A 58 -2.58 6.89 12.74
CA ASP A 58 -1.43 7.69 13.14
C ASP A 58 -1.12 7.51 14.65
N PRO A 59 0.12 7.79 15.09
CA PRO A 59 1.24 8.35 14.31
C PRO A 59 2.05 7.31 13.52
N ASP A 60 1.99 6.04 13.91
CA ASP A 60 2.82 4.97 13.37
C ASP A 60 1.95 3.86 12.78
N PRO A 61 1.32 4.08 11.60
CA PRO A 61 0.48 3.07 10.98
C PRO A 61 1.32 1.90 10.46
N GLU A 62 1.20 0.73 11.08
CA GLU A 62 1.97 -0.47 10.74
C GLU A 62 1.08 -1.71 10.64
N VAL A 63 1.35 -2.57 9.64
CA VAL A 63 0.72 -3.89 9.49
C VAL A 63 1.77 -4.98 9.23
N PRO A 64 1.50 -6.25 9.58
CA PRO A 64 2.39 -7.34 9.20
C PRO A 64 2.43 -7.56 7.69
N SER A 65 3.63 -7.71 7.13
CA SER A 65 3.84 -8.06 5.72
C SER A 65 3.25 -9.44 5.40
N VAL A 66 2.62 -9.57 4.24
CA VAL A 66 2.11 -10.84 3.71
C VAL A 66 3.00 -11.39 2.59
N THR A 67 4.18 -10.81 2.38
CA THR A 67 5.18 -11.32 1.40
C THR A 67 5.59 -12.77 1.62
N SER A 68 5.69 -13.20 2.87
CA SER A 68 5.96 -14.60 3.23
C SER A 68 4.81 -15.56 2.87
N ILE A 69 3.60 -15.01 2.68
CA ILE A 69 2.39 -15.76 2.34
C ILE A 69 2.20 -15.79 0.81
N TRP A 70 2.24 -14.61 0.20
CA TRP A 70 2.18 -14.40 -1.24
C TRP A 70 3.36 -13.53 -1.69
N ASN A 71 4.30 -14.11 -2.43
CA ASN A 71 5.47 -13.39 -2.95
C ASN A 71 5.10 -12.16 -3.80
N GLY A 72 3.92 -12.20 -4.44
CA GLY A 72 3.38 -11.08 -5.24
C GLY A 72 3.04 -9.82 -4.44
N ALA A 73 3.02 -9.90 -3.10
CA ALA A 73 2.74 -8.76 -2.24
C ALA A 73 3.92 -7.75 -2.14
N ASN A 74 5.13 -8.15 -2.54
CA ASN A 74 6.34 -7.34 -2.33
C ASN A 74 6.23 -5.92 -2.94
N TRP A 75 5.80 -5.84 -4.20
CA TRP A 75 5.68 -4.56 -4.88
C TRP A 75 4.48 -3.72 -4.38
N PRO A 76 3.27 -4.29 -4.24
CA PRO A 76 2.13 -3.54 -3.70
C PRO A 76 2.34 -3.03 -2.26
N GLU A 77 3.01 -3.79 -1.39
CA GLU A 77 3.34 -3.31 -0.03
C GLU A 77 4.28 -2.10 -0.09
N ARG A 78 5.27 -2.11 -0.98
CA ARG A 78 6.15 -0.95 -1.22
C ARG A 78 5.41 0.25 -1.79
N GLU A 79 4.48 0.02 -2.71
CA GLU A 79 3.65 1.09 -3.28
C GLU A 79 2.79 1.76 -2.20
N VAL A 80 2.13 0.97 -1.35
CA VAL A 80 1.33 1.50 -0.24
C VAL A 80 2.21 2.23 0.78
N HIS A 81 3.39 1.71 1.07
CA HIS A 81 4.36 2.40 1.92
C HIS A 81 4.80 3.74 1.31
N ASP A 82 5.11 3.79 0.02
CA ASP A 82 5.58 5.01 -0.64
C ASP A 82 4.47 6.09 -0.73
N LEU A 83 3.25 5.68 -1.10
CA LEU A 83 2.16 6.61 -1.37
C LEU A 83 1.32 7.00 -0.15
N PHE A 84 1.24 6.14 0.86
CA PHE A 84 0.44 6.35 2.07
C PHE A 84 1.27 6.32 3.36
N GLY A 85 2.53 5.91 3.33
CA GLY A 85 3.39 5.87 4.51
C GLY A 85 3.00 4.82 5.54
N ILE A 86 2.44 3.69 5.10
CA ILE A 86 2.11 2.57 5.98
C ILE A 86 3.33 1.65 6.10
N GLY A 87 3.73 1.35 7.33
CA GLY A 87 4.80 0.39 7.63
C GLY A 87 4.35 -1.06 7.42
N PHE A 88 5.26 -1.89 6.90
CA PHE A 88 5.04 -3.33 6.74
C PHE A 88 6.10 -4.13 7.51
N SER A 89 5.75 -4.63 8.70
CA SER A 89 6.69 -5.39 9.54
C SER A 89 7.02 -6.74 8.90
N GLY A 90 8.32 -7.05 8.81
CA GLY A 90 8.81 -8.29 8.21
C GLY A 90 8.89 -8.28 6.68
N HIS A 91 8.66 -7.14 6.02
CA HIS A 91 8.91 -7.00 4.59
C HIS A 91 10.42 -7.08 4.27
N PRO A 92 10.85 -7.83 3.23
CA PRO A 92 12.28 -8.06 2.96
C PRO A 92 13.04 -6.81 2.50
N ASP A 93 12.40 -5.89 1.78
CA ASP A 93 13.03 -4.66 1.27
C ASP A 93 11.99 -3.53 1.13
N LEU A 94 11.66 -2.87 2.24
CA LEU A 94 10.68 -1.79 2.26
C LEU A 94 11.34 -0.45 1.91
N ARG A 95 11.46 -0.16 0.62
CA ARG A 95 11.95 1.12 0.09
C ARG A 95 10.94 1.72 -0.88
N ARG A 96 11.03 3.04 -1.08
CA ARG A 96 10.27 3.79 -2.10
C ARG A 96 10.44 3.15 -3.48
N ILE A 97 9.44 3.34 -4.34
CA ILE A 97 9.35 2.68 -5.66
C ILE A 97 8.85 3.64 -6.73
N LEU A 98 7.88 4.48 -6.40
CA LEU A 98 7.21 5.38 -7.35
C LEU A 98 7.70 6.81 -7.22
N LEU A 99 7.98 7.25 -5.99
CA LEU A 99 8.41 8.61 -5.70
C LEU A 99 9.94 8.74 -5.79
N PRO A 100 10.45 9.94 -6.12
CA PRO A 100 11.87 10.27 -5.98
C PRO A 100 12.41 9.97 -4.57
N GLU A 101 13.70 9.67 -4.47
CA GLU A 101 14.34 9.30 -3.20
C GLU A 101 14.32 10.44 -2.17
N ASP A 102 14.31 11.69 -2.63
CA ASP A 102 14.28 12.93 -1.86
C ASP A 102 12.87 13.41 -1.53
N PHE A 103 11.83 12.74 -2.02
CA PHE A 103 10.46 13.09 -1.68
C PHE A 103 10.19 12.72 -0.22
N GLU A 104 9.78 13.65 0.63
CA GLU A 104 9.60 13.37 2.07
C GLU A 104 8.19 12.88 2.40
N ASP A 105 7.18 13.36 1.67
CA ASP A 105 5.76 13.16 1.98
C ASP A 105 5.12 11.92 1.30
N HIS A 106 3.81 11.76 1.51
CA HIS A 106 2.97 10.68 0.98
C HIS A 106 1.76 11.26 0.21
N PRO A 107 1.80 11.29 -1.14
CA PRO A 107 0.90 12.11 -1.94
C PRO A 107 -0.54 11.59 -2.05
N LEU A 108 -0.80 10.32 -1.70
CA LEU A 108 -2.18 9.79 -1.71
C LEU A 108 -2.92 9.98 -0.38
N ARG A 109 -2.26 10.54 0.63
CA ARG A 109 -2.94 10.99 1.86
C ARG A 109 -3.81 12.21 1.58
N LYS A 110 -4.95 12.32 2.26
CA LYS A 110 -5.96 13.35 1.99
C LYS A 110 -5.63 14.73 2.54
N ASP A 111 -4.63 14.82 3.40
CA ASP A 111 -4.03 16.06 3.90
C ASP A 111 -2.94 16.61 2.97
N TYR A 112 -2.45 15.81 2.02
CA TYR A 112 -1.45 16.27 1.05
C TYR A 112 -2.09 17.11 -0.07
N PRO A 113 -1.55 18.32 -0.37
CA PRO A 113 -2.14 19.21 -1.37
C PRO A 113 -1.98 18.67 -2.79
N LEU A 114 -3.01 18.86 -3.63
CA LEU A 114 -3.02 18.36 -5.02
C LEU A 114 -1.86 18.90 -5.87
N HIS A 115 -1.43 20.14 -5.64
CA HIS A 115 -0.33 20.77 -6.39
C HIS A 115 1.07 20.34 -5.89
N GLY A 116 1.13 19.61 -4.78
CA GLY A 116 2.37 19.37 -4.03
C GLY A 116 2.75 20.56 -3.14
N LYS A 117 3.89 20.44 -2.47
CA LYS A 117 4.49 21.46 -1.59
C LYS A 117 5.70 22.16 -2.23
N GLY A 118 5.82 22.09 -3.56
CA GLY A 118 6.89 22.74 -4.33
C GLY A 118 7.97 21.78 -4.84
N GLU A 119 7.83 20.47 -4.61
CA GLU A 119 8.76 19.43 -5.06
C GLU A 119 8.88 19.40 -6.59
N ARG A 120 7.85 19.87 -7.30
CA ARG A 120 7.82 19.96 -8.77
C ARG A 120 8.38 21.25 -9.35
N GLU A 121 8.66 22.24 -8.50
CA GLU A 121 9.09 23.57 -8.94
C GLU A 121 10.62 23.71 -8.96
N ALA A 122 11.33 22.80 -8.28
CA ALA A 122 12.79 22.83 -8.12
C ALA A 122 13.56 22.01 -9.18
N PHE A 123 12.89 21.47 -10.20
CA PHE A 123 13.59 20.69 -11.24
C PHE A 123 14.32 21.60 -12.22
N ASP A 124 15.62 21.36 -12.40
CA ASP A 124 16.41 22.02 -13.44
C ASP A 124 15.85 21.66 -14.82
N VAL A 125 15.52 22.70 -15.61
CA VAL A 125 15.07 22.52 -16.98
C VAL A 125 16.27 22.15 -17.85
N VAL A 126 16.40 20.86 -18.17
CA VAL A 126 17.46 20.37 -19.07
C VAL A 126 17.08 20.69 -20.52
N GLY A 127 17.84 21.57 -21.15
CA GLY A 127 17.68 21.92 -22.56
C GLY A 127 18.40 20.92 -23.48
N ARG A 128 18.05 20.92 -24.76
CA ARG A 128 18.78 20.12 -25.77
C ARG A 128 20.26 20.51 -25.92
N GLU A 129 20.59 21.76 -25.57
CA GLU A 129 21.96 22.30 -25.57
C GLU A 129 22.83 21.72 -24.44
N SER A 130 22.22 21.02 -23.48
CA SER A 130 22.87 20.53 -22.25
C SER A 130 23.41 19.09 -22.37
N ALA A 131 23.31 18.48 -23.56
CA ALA A 131 23.76 17.11 -23.85
C ALA A 131 25.09 17.08 -24.64
#